data_AF-A0A1F4TRA4-F1
#
_entry.id   AF-A0A1F4TRA4-F1
#
_cell.length_a   1.000
_cell.length_b   1.000
_cell.length_c   1.000
_cell.angle_alpha   90.00
_cell.angle_beta   90.00
_cell.angle_gamma   90.00
#
_symmetry.space_group_name_H-M   'P 1'
#
loop_
_entity.id
_entity.type
_entity.pdbx_description
1 polymer ?
#
loop_
_entity_poly.entity_id
_entity_poly.type
_entity_poly.pdbx_seq_one_letter_code
_entity_poly.pdbx_strand_id
1 'polypeptide(L)'
;MRLIAFVLILTLSCTPILAATTEATVPNFWQEADITFWQTLPFAIMWGYILERQASRVMFPDSDPHWNFIMSFSTVVSLGNAFLHASEVVKK
;
A
#
# COMPACT_ATOMS: atom_id res chain seq x y z
N MET A 1 3.37 -17.48 -17.37
CA MET A 1 3.95 -16.44 -16.47
C MET A 1 2.97 -15.29 -16.15
N ARG A 2 2.25 -14.70 -17.11
CA ARG A 2 1.33 -13.56 -16.84
C ARG A 2 0.17 -13.87 -15.89
N LEU A 3 -0.45 -15.05 -16.00
CA LEU A 3 -1.57 -15.48 -15.13
C LEU A 3 -1.13 -15.69 -13.67
N ILE A 4 0.03 -16.30 -13.45
CA ILE A 4 0.58 -16.58 -12.11
C ILE A 4 0.87 -15.27 -11.38
N ALA A 5 1.45 -14.28 -12.07
CA ALA A 5 1.68 -12.95 -11.50
C ALA A 5 0.36 -12.25 -11.13
N PHE A 6 -0.67 -12.38 -11.97
CA PHE A 6 -2.00 -11.82 -11.69
C PHE A 6 -2.68 -12.48 -10.49
N VAL A 7 -2.58 -13.81 -10.39
CA VAL A 7 -3.08 -14.58 -9.24
C VAL A 7 -2.32 -14.21 -7.98
N LEU A 8 -1.00 -14.01 -8.06
CA LEU A 8 -0.17 -13.55 -6.93
C LEU A 8 -0.59 -12.16 -6.45
N ILE A 9 -0.83 -11.23 -7.37
CA ILE A 9 -1.30 -9.88 -7.06
C ILE A 9 -2.67 -9.95 -6.39
N LEU A 10 -3.58 -10.79 -6.90
CA LEU A 10 -4.91 -11.01 -6.34
C LEU A 10 -4.87 -11.63 -4.94
N THR A 11 -4.07 -12.68 -4.73
CA THR A 11 -3.93 -13.28 -3.39
C THR A 11 -3.29 -12.30 -2.43
N LEU A 12 -2.23 -11.60 -2.82
CA LEU A 12 -1.59 -10.57 -2.00
C LEU A 12 -2.57 -9.43 -1.66
N SER A 13 -3.39 -8.97 -2.60
CA SER A 13 -4.42 -7.94 -2.35
C SER A 13 -5.59 -8.40 -1.49
N CYS A 14 -5.89 -9.69 -1.46
CA CYS A 14 -6.98 -10.26 -0.66
C CYS A 14 -6.52 -10.77 0.72
N THR A 15 -5.23 -11.02 0.94
CA THR A 15 -4.72 -11.45 2.27
C THR A 15 -4.82 -10.41 3.40
N PRO A 16 -4.86 -9.08 3.17
CA PRO A 16 -5.03 -8.10 4.25
C PRO A 16 -6.35 -8.29 5.00
N ILE A 17 -7.35 -8.90 4.34
CA ILE A 17 -8.69 -9.13 4.91
C ILE A 17 -8.67 -10.23 5.99
N LEU A 18 -7.70 -11.16 5.95
CA LEU A 18 -7.62 -12.29 6.89
C LEU A 18 -6.66 -12.07 8.05
N ALA A 19 -5.79 -11.05 7.97
CA ALA A 19 -4.90 -10.65 9.05
C ALA A 19 -5.56 -9.62 9.98
N ALA A 20 -6.86 -9.75 10.22
CA ALA A 20 -7.50 -9.21 11.41
C ALA A 20 -6.91 -9.96 12.60
N THR A 21 -5.74 -9.50 13.04
CA THR A 21 -4.98 -10.06 14.14
C THR A 21 -5.87 -10.06 15.37
N THR A 22 -6.02 -11.23 15.96
CA THR A 22 -6.65 -11.54 17.24
C THR A 22 -5.96 -10.87 18.45
N GLU A 23 -5.32 -9.72 18.26
CA GLU A 23 -4.57 -8.99 19.27
C GLU A 23 -5.31 -7.69 19.62
N ALA A 24 -6.00 -7.72 20.77
CA ALA A 24 -6.82 -6.69 21.38
C ALA A 24 -8.32 -6.81 21.07
N THR A 25 -9.08 -7.19 22.09
CA THR A 25 -10.54 -7.22 22.14
C THR A 25 -11.19 -5.86 21.87
N VAL A 26 -10.40 -4.78 21.81
CA VAL A 26 -10.76 -3.47 21.26
C VAL A 26 -9.55 -2.96 20.46
N PRO A 27 -9.65 -2.79 19.13
CA PRO A 27 -8.56 -2.25 18.35
C PRO A 27 -8.23 -0.83 18.84
N ASN A 28 -6.94 -0.53 19.05
CA ASN A 28 -6.50 0.82 19.38
C ASN A 28 -5.94 1.52 18.13
N PHE A 29 -5.92 2.86 18.15
CA PHE A 29 -5.46 3.69 17.02
C PHE A 29 -4.13 3.21 16.44
N TRP A 30 -3.14 2.97 17.29
CA TRP A 30 -1.77 2.67 16.87
C TRP A 30 -1.64 1.28 16.24
N GLN A 31 -2.39 0.28 16.73
CA GLN A 31 -2.43 -1.05 16.13
C GLN A 31 -3.07 -1.01 14.74
N GLU A 32 -4.23 -0.35 14.60
CA GLU A 32 -4.91 -0.25 13.31
C GLU A 32 -4.05 0.54 12.30
N ALA A 33 -3.38 1.60 12.76
CA ALA A 33 -2.48 2.39 11.93
C ALA A 33 -1.28 1.56 11.44
N ASP A 34 -0.61 0.82 12.33
CA ASP A 34 0.55 -0.01 11.97
C ASP A 34 0.17 -1.11 10.97
N ILE A 35 -0.91 -1.86 11.26
CA ILE A 35 -1.41 -2.92 10.38
C ILE A 35 -1.76 -2.34 9.01
N THR A 36 -2.57 -1.27 8.98
CA THR A 36 -3.01 -0.65 7.73
C THR A 36 -1.84 -0.08 6.94
N PHE A 37 -0.84 0.52 7.61
CA PHE A 37 0.34 1.07 6.96
C PHE A 37 1.11 -0.02 6.21
N TRP A 38 1.45 -1.12 6.90
CA TRP A 38 2.21 -2.22 6.31
C TRP A 38 1.42 -3.02 5.29
N GLN A 39 0.11 -3.12 5.43
CA GLN A 39 -0.75 -3.73 4.42
C GLN A 39 -0.86 -2.87 3.15
N THR A 40 -0.86 -1.54 3.29
CA THR A 40 -1.00 -0.61 2.14
C THR A 40 0.31 -0.44 1.38
N LEU A 41 1.45 -0.49 2.07
CA LEU A 41 2.77 -0.14 1.51
C LEU A 41 3.17 -0.93 0.26
N PRO A 42 3.03 -2.26 0.17
CA PRO A 42 3.38 -3.02 -1.03
C PRO A 42 2.56 -2.60 -2.26
N PHE A 43 1.27 -2.33 -2.07
CA PHE A 43 0.39 -1.89 -3.16
C PHE A 43 0.71 -0.47 -3.59
N ALA A 44 0.99 0.41 -2.63
CA ALA A 44 1.36 1.79 -2.93
C ALA A 44 2.71 1.88 -3.67
N ILE A 45 3.67 1.00 -3.35
CA ILE A 45 4.93 0.86 -4.11
C ILE A 45 4.64 0.37 -5.54
N MET A 46 3.83 -0.69 -5.69
CA MET A 46 3.48 -1.24 -7.00
C MET A 46 2.80 -0.18 -7.89
N TRP A 47 1.80 0.52 -7.37
CA TRP A 47 1.11 1.58 -8.11
C TRP A 47 2.00 2.79 -8.35
N GLY A 48 2.84 3.17 -7.38
CA GLY A 48 3.84 4.22 -7.55
C GLY A 48 4.80 3.93 -8.70
N TYR A 49 5.27 2.68 -8.81
CA TYR A 49 6.09 2.23 -9.94
C TYR A 49 5.33 2.31 -11.27
N ILE A 50 4.07 1.88 -11.33
CA ILE A 50 3.26 1.98 -12.57
C ILE A 50 3.08 3.45 -12.98
N LEU A 51 2.70 4.33 -12.04
CA LEU A 51 2.49 5.75 -12.29
C LEU A 51 3.77 6.44 -12.76
N GLU A 52 4.89 6.16 -12.09
CA GLU A 52 6.21 6.67 -12.47
C GLU A 52 6.57 6.21 -13.89
N ARG A 53 6.40 4.93 -14.21
CA ARG A 53 6.73 4.41 -15.55
C ARG A 53 5.86 5.00 -16.64
N GLN A 54 4.59 5.29 -16.36
CA GLN A 54 3.71 5.95 -17.34
C GLN A 54 4.09 7.43 -17.51
N ALA A 55 4.37 8.15 -16.42
CA ALA A 55 4.74 9.56 -16.46
C ALA A 55 6.13 9.78 -17.10
N SER A 56 7.12 8.99 -16.67
CA SER A 56 8.49 9.07 -17.16
C SER A 56 8.60 8.65 -18.62
N ARG A 57 7.82 7.67 -19.10
CA ARG A 57 7.78 7.36 -20.55
C ARG A 57 7.36 8.54 -21.43
N VAL A 58 6.54 9.45 -20.92
CA VAL A 58 6.07 10.61 -21.67
C VAL A 58 7.08 11.75 -21.62
N MET A 59 7.74 11.98 -20.47
CA MET A 59 8.66 13.11 -20.29
C MET A 59 10.13 12.77 -20.58
N PHE A 60 10.56 11.55 -20.29
CA PHE A 60 11.94 11.07 -20.38
C PHE A 60 11.98 9.61 -20.87
N PRO A 61 11.76 9.37 -22.17
CA PRO A 61 11.91 8.03 -22.73
C PRO A 61 13.32 7.50 -22.41
N ASP A 62 13.38 6.24 -21.95
CA ASP A 62 14.59 5.51 -21.53
C ASP A 62 15.21 5.88 -20.17
N SER A 63 14.55 6.72 -19.35
CA SER A 63 15.02 6.93 -17.97
C SER A 63 14.73 5.72 -17.07
N ASP A 64 15.64 5.47 -16.13
CA ASP A 64 15.40 4.55 -15.03
C ASP A 64 14.26 5.06 -14.13
N PRO A 65 13.57 4.15 -13.40
CA PRO A 65 12.52 4.55 -12.49
C PRO A 65 13.05 5.43 -11.36
N HIS A 66 12.38 6.56 -11.11
CA HIS A 66 12.70 7.44 -9.99
C HIS A 66 12.23 6.82 -8.66
N TRP A 67 13.07 5.97 -8.05
CA TRP A 67 12.76 5.31 -6.78
C TRP A 67 12.42 6.26 -5.63
N ASN A 68 13.00 7.47 -5.62
CA ASN A 68 12.65 8.50 -4.62
C ASN A 68 11.19 8.93 -4.71
N PHE A 69 10.64 9.05 -5.92
CA PHE A 69 9.21 9.34 -6.12
C PHE A 69 8.35 8.17 -5.66
N ILE A 70 8.71 6.95 -6.07
CA ILE A 70 7.96 5.74 -5.74
C ILE A 70 7.90 5.55 -4.22
N MET A 71 9.03 5.67 -3.53
CA MET A 71 9.10 5.54 -2.08
C MET A 71 8.30 6.65 -1.38
N SER A 72 8.50 7.91 -1.77
CA SER A 72 7.77 9.04 -1.16
C SER A 72 6.26 8.92 -1.36
N PHE A 73 5.81 8.62 -2.58
CA PHE A 73 4.41 8.37 -2.90
C PHE A 73 3.85 7.23 -2.05
N SER A 74 4.55 6.10 -2.00
CA SER A 74 4.10 4.91 -1.28
C SER A 74 3.97 5.15 0.23
N THR A 75 4.95 5.82 0.84
CA THR A 75 4.92 6.18 2.25
C THR A 75 3.76 7.13 2.57
N VAL A 76 3.52 8.15 1.74
CA VAL A 76 2.44 9.12 1.96
C VAL A 76 1.07 8.45 1.83
N VAL A 77 0.88 7.63 0.79
CA VAL A 77 -0.39 6.90 0.59
C VAL A 77 -0.65 5.93 1.74
N SER A 78 0.36 5.17 2.17
CA SER A 78 0.21 4.25 3.30
C SER A 78 -0.04 4.96 4.62
N LEU A 79 0.65 6.07 4.89
CA LEU A 79 0.41 6.88 6.10
C LEU A 79 -1.00 7.47 6.09
N GLY A 80 -1.44 8.01 4.95
CA GLY A 80 -2.78 8.57 4.79
C GLY A 80 -3.86 7.51 5.02
N ASN A 81 -3.71 6.33 4.40
CA ASN A 81 -4.67 5.24 4.56
C ASN A 81 -4.71 4.73 5.99
N ALA A 82 -3.53 4.53 6.61
CA ALA A 82 -3.40 4.11 7.99
C ALA A 82 -4.07 5.07 8.97
N PHE A 83 -3.87 6.37 8.77
CA PHE A 83 -4.47 7.40 9.62
C PHE A 83 -6.00 7.42 9.51
N LEU A 84 -6.55 7.27 8.30
CA LEU A 84 -8.00 7.24 8.08
C LEU A 84 -8.65 6.05 8.78
N HIS A 85 -8.13 4.84 8.55
CA HIS A 85 -8.65 3.61 9.18
C HIS A 85 -8.51 3.63 10.70
N ALA A 86 -7.35 4.04 11.22
CA ALA A 86 -7.12 4.16 12.66
C ALA A 86 -8.06 5.20 13.32
N SER A 87 -8.37 6.28 12.61
CA SER A 87 -9.32 7.30 13.11
C SER A 87 -10.76 6.78 13.21
N GLU A 88 -11.16 5.83 12.37
CA GLU A 88 -12.49 5.20 12.43
C GLU A 88 -12.63 4.30 13.65
N VAL A 89 -11.54 3.67 14.08
CA VAL A 89 -11.49 2.82 15.28
C VAL A 89 -11.69 3.63 16.56
N VAL A 90 -11.11 4.83 16.65
CA VAL A 90 -11.22 5.71 17.85
C VAL A 90 -12.57 6.41 17.94
N LYS A 91 -13.25 6.62 16.81
CA LYS A 91 -14.56 7.30 16.76
C LYS A 91 -15.74 6.39 17.11
N LYS A 92 -15.55 5.07 17.18
CA LYS A 92 -16.57 4.10 17.57
C LYS A 92 -16.67 3.99 19.08
#